data_AF-A0A841JT24-F1
#
_entry.id   AF-A0A841JT24-F1
#
_cell.length_a   1.000
_cell.length_b   1.000
_cell.length_c   1.000
_cell.angle_alpha   90.00
_cell.angle_beta   90.00
_cell.angle_gamma   90.00
#
_symmetry.space_group_name_H-M   'P 1'
#
loop_
_entity.id
_entity.type
_entity.pdbx_description
1 polymer ?
#
loop_
_entity_poly.entity_id
_entity_poly.type
_entity_poly.pdbx_seq_one_letter_code
_entity_poly.pdbx_strand_id
1 'polypeptide(L)'
;MPAMLFPILVLLLLGVLVGVALRARKIHARREEASWDQLLSRLTPLGKVGIHEVASAFLTPTSQELDPRQDSGRLESRDIWDFVGGIEGLKRMRQNADVLIELAYYVRRWNPEAAAVAEQLRLDAKEIKTALTKLAREERRGKLATWFPIHATRATAAYYLMTQRVFALYEISNAGLLVQLKSVM
;
A
#
# COMPACT_ATOMS: atom_id res chain seq x y z
N MET A 1 36.15 -22.62 -27.15
CA MET A 1 35.94 -21.47 -26.23
C MET A 1 34.52 -21.31 -25.61
N PRO A 2 33.45 -22.06 -25.94
CA PRO A 2 32.15 -21.89 -25.24
C PRO A 2 32.06 -22.66 -23.91
N ALA A 3 32.90 -23.68 -23.69
CA ALA A 3 32.84 -24.54 -22.51
C ALA A 3 33.18 -23.84 -21.17
N MET A 4 33.93 -22.73 -21.19
CA MET A 4 34.27 -21.98 -19.97
C MET A 4 33.24 -20.89 -19.60
N LEU A 5 32.36 -20.50 -20.53
CA LEU A 5 31.31 -19.51 -20.25
C LEU A 5 30.14 -20.12 -19.48
N PHE A 6 29.85 -21.40 -19.73
CA PHE A 6 28.80 -22.15 -19.04
C PHE A 6 28.99 -22.23 -17.51
N PRO A 7 30.15 -22.66 -16.96
CA PRO A 7 30.35 -22.70 -15.51
C PRO A 7 30.34 -21.31 -14.86
N ILE A 8 30.83 -20.28 -15.56
CA ILE A 8 30.78 -18.89 -15.08
C ILE A 8 29.33 -18.41 -14.95
N LEU A 9 28.49 -18.69 -15.96
CA LEU A 9 27.07 -18.32 -15.94
C LEU A 9 26.33 -19.05 -14.80
N VAL A 10 26.62 -20.33 -14.59
CA VAL A 10 26.02 -21.14 -13.52
C VAL A 10 26.43 -20.59 -12.13
N LEU A 11 27.70 -20.23 -11.94
CA LEU A 11 28.17 -19.61 -10.69
C LEU A 11 27.53 -18.25 -10.43
N LEU A 12 27.35 -17.43 -11.48
CA LEU A 12 26.64 -16.15 -11.39
C LEU A 12 25.17 -16.35 -11.00
N LEU A 13 24.48 -17.29 -11.65
CA LEU A 13 23.09 -17.62 -11.34
C LEU A 13 22.94 -18.13 -9.90
N LEU A 14 23.83 -19.02 -9.46
CA LEU A 14 23.88 -19.51 -8.08
C LEU A 14 24.12 -18.37 -7.09
N GLY A 15 25.05 -17.47 -7.38
CA GLY A 15 25.30 -16.27 -6.57
C GLY A 15 24.06 -15.38 -6.43
N VAL A 16 23.33 -15.16 -7.53
CA VAL A 16 22.07 -14.40 -7.51
C VAL A 16 21.00 -15.12 -6.69
N LEU A 17 20.81 -16.43 -6.89
CA LEU A 17 19.81 -17.22 -6.16
C LEU A 17 20.10 -17.26 -4.66
N VAL A 18 21.37 -17.47 -4.27
CA VAL A 18 21.81 -17.43 -2.86
C VAL A 18 21.59 -16.02 -2.28
N GLY A 19 21.94 -14.97 -3.03
CA GLY A 19 21.70 -13.59 -2.63
C GLY A 19 20.22 -13.28 -2.38
N VAL A 20 19.33 -13.75 -3.27
CA VAL A 20 17.87 -13.61 -3.13
C VAL A 20 17.37 -14.41 -1.92
N ALA A 21 17.82 -15.66 -1.75
CA ALA A 21 17.42 -16.51 -0.64
C ALA A 21 17.85 -15.95 0.73
N LEU A 22 19.08 -15.45 0.84
CA LEU A 22 19.58 -14.81 2.06
C LEU A 22 18.82 -13.51 2.38
N ARG A 23 18.50 -12.71 1.36
CA ARG A 23 17.69 -11.51 1.52
C ARG A 23 16.27 -11.85 1.98
N ALA A 24 15.65 -12.86 1.37
CA ALA A 24 14.34 -13.34 1.77
C ALA A 24 14.35 -13.83 3.22
N ARG A 25 15.33 -14.67 3.61
CA ARG A 25 15.48 -15.14 5.00
C ARG A 25 15.64 -14.00 6.00
N LYS A 26 16.49 -13.00 5.71
CA LYS A 26 16.63 -11.82 6.59
C LYS A 26 15.32 -11.05 6.73
N ILE A 27 14.56 -10.91 5.64
CA ILE A 27 13.25 -10.25 5.66
C ILE A 27 12.25 -11.08 6.47
N HIS A 28 12.24 -12.40 6.33
CA HIS A 28 11.38 -13.31 7.10
C HIS A 28 11.71 -13.30 8.60
N ALA A 29 12.99 -13.43 8.97
CA ALA A 29 13.42 -13.41 10.36
C ALA A 29 13.08 -12.08 11.05
N ARG A 30 13.32 -10.94 10.38
CA ARG A 30 12.93 -9.62 10.90
C ARG A 30 11.42 -9.46 11.08
N ARG A 31 10.60 -10.16 10.28
CA ARG A 31 9.13 -10.13 10.39
C ARG A 31 8.60 -11.02 11.51
N GLU A 32 9.31 -12.09 11.84
CA GLU A 32 8.97 -12.96 12.97
C GLU A 32 9.30 -12.30 14.32
N GLU A 33 10.34 -11.47 14.38
CA GLU A 33 10.78 -10.77 15.60
C GLU A 33 10.22 -9.35 15.78
N ALA A 34 9.58 -8.75 14.76
CA ALA A 34 9.03 -7.40 14.89
C ALA A 34 7.98 -7.37 16.00
N SER A 35 8.26 -6.60 17.06
CA SER A 35 7.29 -6.39 18.13
C SER A 35 6.15 -5.52 17.65
N TRP A 36 4.98 -5.68 18.26
CA TRP A 36 3.80 -4.87 17.98
C TRP A 36 4.11 -3.36 17.96
N ASP A 37 4.83 -2.89 18.99
CA ASP A 37 5.20 -1.48 19.13
C ASP A 37 6.11 -0.99 18.00
N GLN A 38 7.05 -1.83 17.53
CA GLN A 38 7.92 -1.51 16.39
C GLN A 38 7.15 -1.42 15.07
N LEU A 39 6.08 -2.21 14.91
CA LEU A 39 5.21 -2.11 13.74
C LEU A 39 4.41 -0.81 13.79
N LEU A 40 3.80 -0.49 14.92
CA LEU A 40 3.02 0.75 15.07
C LEU A 40 3.89 2.00 14.92
N SER A 41 5.11 2.01 15.46
CA SER A 41 6.02 3.16 15.37
C SER A 41 6.48 3.49 13.94
N ARG A 42 6.28 2.57 12.99
CA ARG A 42 6.60 2.77 11.57
C ARG A 42 5.44 3.33 10.77
N LEU A 43 4.23 3.35 11.33
CA LEU A 43 3.08 3.99 10.70
C LEU A 43 3.27 5.51 10.74
N THR A 44 3.13 6.12 9.57
CA THR A 44 3.16 7.58 9.45
C THR A 44 1.73 8.11 9.47
N PRO A 45 1.41 9.13 10.27
CA PRO A 45 0.08 9.69 10.32
C PRO A 45 -0.32 10.30 8.97
N LEU A 46 -1.59 10.11 8.62
CA LEU A 46 -2.21 10.59 7.38
C LEU A 46 -3.56 11.26 7.70
N GLY A 47 -4.00 12.16 6.81
CA GLY A 47 -5.30 12.82 6.94
C GLY A 47 -6.45 11.84 6.70
N LYS A 48 -6.98 11.24 7.78
CA LYS A 48 -8.05 10.22 7.72
C LYS A 48 -9.26 10.67 6.92
N VAL A 49 -9.71 11.90 7.17
CA VAL A 49 -10.89 12.48 6.52
C VAL A 49 -10.67 12.56 5.02
N GLY A 50 -9.58 13.19 4.58
CA GLY A 50 -9.27 13.31 3.15
C GLY A 50 -9.12 11.96 2.43
N ILE A 51 -8.50 10.97 3.08
CA ILE A 51 -8.38 9.62 2.51
C ILE A 51 -9.74 8.95 2.38
N HIS A 52 -10.59 9.07 3.41
CA HIS A 52 -11.93 8.50 3.36
C HIS A 52 -12.77 9.14 2.26
N GLU A 53 -12.80 10.47 2.16
CA GLU A 53 -13.56 11.20 1.14
C GLU A 53 -13.12 10.82 -0.28
N VAL A 54 -11.81 10.79 -0.54
CA VAL A 54 -11.28 10.41 -1.87
C VAL A 54 -11.59 8.94 -2.19
N ALA A 55 -11.51 8.06 -1.19
CA ALA A 55 -11.80 6.65 -1.39
C ALA A 55 -13.29 6.37 -1.57
N SER A 56 -14.17 7.01 -0.80
CA SER A 56 -15.62 6.83 -0.87
C SER A 56 -16.17 7.31 -2.21
N ALA A 57 -15.76 8.49 -2.68
CA ALA A 57 -16.11 9.01 -4.00
C ALA A 57 -15.70 8.07 -5.14
N PHE A 58 -14.58 7.35 -5.00
CA PHE A 58 -14.14 6.39 -6.00
C PHE A 58 -14.86 5.03 -5.93
N LEU A 59 -15.10 4.53 -4.73
CA LEU A 59 -15.63 3.18 -4.49
C LEU A 59 -17.15 3.11 -4.58
N THR A 60 -17.84 4.20 -4.28
CA THR A 60 -19.30 4.31 -4.38
C THR A 60 -19.63 5.53 -5.24
N PRO A 61 -19.49 5.40 -6.58
CA PRO A 61 -19.95 6.45 -7.46
C PRO A 61 -21.44 6.63 -7.23
N THR A 62 -21.84 7.82 -6.78
CA THR A 62 -23.26 8.10 -6.53
C THR A 62 -23.96 8.14 -7.90
N SER A 63 -25.20 7.65 -8.00
CA SER A 63 -25.98 7.70 -9.24
C SER A 63 -26.15 9.12 -9.81
N GLN A 64 -25.97 10.14 -8.96
CA GLN A 64 -25.98 11.56 -9.29
C GLN A 64 -24.73 12.03 -10.05
N GLU A 65 -23.58 11.34 -9.92
CA GLU A 65 -22.35 11.61 -10.69
C GLU A 65 -22.39 11.08 -12.13
N LEU A 66 -23.41 10.27 -12.44
CA LEU A 66 -23.70 9.77 -13.79
C LEU A 66 -24.58 10.75 -14.59
N ASP A 67 -25.13 11.80 -13.97
CA ASP A 67 -25.82 12.88 -14.66
C ASP A 67 -24.80 13.95 -15.11
N PRO A 68 -24.52 14.09 -16.42
CA PRO A 68 -23.54 15.05 -16.93
C PRO A 68 -23.89 16.52 -16.65
N ARG A 69 -25.07 16.81 -16.07
CA ARG A 69 -25.57 18.15 -15.79
C ARG A 69 -25.30 18.63 -14.37
N GLN A 70 -24.83 17.76 -13.46
CA GLN A 70 -24.55 18.12 -12.07
C GLN A 70 -23.05 17.98 -11.78
N ASP A 71 -22.33 19.09 -11.86
CA ASP A 71 -20.88 19.18 -11.61
C ASP A 71 -20.54 19.15 -10.09
N SER A 72 -21.56 19.18 -9.23
CA SER A 72 -21.43 19.44 -7.79
C SER A 72 -21.12 18.21 -6.91
N GLY A 73 -20.94 17.02 -7.48
CA GLY A 73 -20.66 15.78 -6.74
C GLY A 73 -19.24 15.21 -6.93
N ARG A 74 -18.52 15.60 -7.99
CA ARG A 74 -17.19 15.08 -8.28
C ARG A 74 -16.16 15.88 -7.50
N LEU A 75 -15.36 15.21 -6.68
CA LEU A 75 -14.18 15.83 -6.05
C LEU A 75 -13.34 16.53 -7.11
N GLU A 76 -13.07 17.83 -6.91
CA GLU A 76 -12.24 18.56 -7.85
C GLU A 76 -10.80 18.05 -7.80
N SER A 77 -10.07 18.25 -8.91
CA SER A 77 -8.68 17.83 -9.01
C SER A 77 -7.77 18.46 -7.95
N ARG A 78 -8.10 19.68 -7.50
CA ARG A 78 -7.38 20.38 -6.42
C ARG A 78 -7.71 19.76 -5.05
N ASP A 79 -8.97 19.44 -4.79
CA ASP A 79 -9.39 18.79 -3.55
C ASP A 79 -8.70 17.44 -3.38
N ILE A 80 -8.59 16.65 -4.45
CA ILE A 80 -7.87 15.36 -4.42
C ILE A 80 -6.39 15.56 -4.06
N TRP A 81 -5.75 16.63 -4.57
CA TRP A 81 -4.37 16.93 -4.21
C TRP A 81 -4.22 17.25 -2.73
N ASP A 82 -5.07 18.13 -2.21
CA ASP A 82 -4.99 18.61 -0.83
C ASP A 82 -5.39 17.50 0.17
N PHE A 83 -6.44 16.74 -0.13
CA PHE A 83 -6.88 15.61 0.70
C PHE A 83 -5.89 14.47 0.76
N VAL A 84 -5.20 14.17 -0.34
CA VAL A 84 -4.17 13.14 -0.37
C VAL A 84 -2.87 13.65 0.27
N GLY A 85 -2.61 14.96 0.24
CA GLY A 85 -1.32 15.55 0.64
C GLY A 85 -0.27 15.46 -0.48
N GLY A 86 -0.72 15.55 -1.73
CA GLY A 86 0.11 15.46 -2.93
C GLY A 86 0.89 14.15 -3.06
N ILE A 87 2.02 14.20 -3.75
CA ILE A 87 2.89 13.03 -3.96
C ILE A 87 3.46 12.48 -2.65
N GLU A 88 3.71 13.35 -1.67
CA GLU A 88 4.26 12.94 -0.39
C GLU A 88 3.25 12.10 0.41
N GLY A 89 1.97 12.46 0.36
CA GLY A 89 0.89 11.63 0.89
C GLY A 89 0.85 10.22 0.30
N LEU A 90 0.98 10.09 -1.02
CA LEU A 90 1.04 8.79 -1.69
C LEU A 90 2.28 7.96 -1.29
N LYS A 91 3.43 8.61 -1.06
CA LYS A 91 4.63 7.92 -0.56
C LYS A 91 4.43 7.40 0.86
N ARG A 92 3.81 8.19 1.74
CA ARG A 92 3.45 7.77 3.10
C ARG A 92 2.44 6.62 3.08
N MET A 93 1.41 6.68 2.23
CA MET A 93 0.48 5.55 2.01
C MET A 93 1.23 4.29 1.58
N ARG A 94 2.22 4.42 0.68
CA ARG A 94 3.03 3.29 0.24
C ARG A 94 3.87 2.70 1.37
N GLN A 95 4.46 3.53 2.22
CA GLN A 95 5.22 3.10 3.40
C GLN A 95 4.30 2.39 4.41
N ASN A 96 3.16 3.00 4.74
CA ASN A 96 2.17 2.40 5.62
C ASN A 96 1.64 1.08 5.06
N ALA A 97 1.40 0.98 3.75
CA ALA A 97 0.96 -0.25 3.10
C ALA A 97 1.94 -1.42 3.32
N ASP A 98 3.25 -1.17 3.38
CA ASP A 98 4.23 -2.20 3.74
C ASP A 98 4.07 -2.63 5.21
N VAL A 99 3.81 -1.68 6.11
CA VAL A 99 3.54 -1.98 7.53
C VAL A 99 2.21 -2.74 7.69
N LEU A 100 1.16 -2.40 6.94
CA LEU A 100 -0.12 -3.13 6.95
C LEU A 100 0.04 -4.60 6.55
N ILE A 101 0.88 -4.88 5.56
CA ILE A 101 1.22 -6.25 5.18
C ILE A 101 1.94 -6.97 6.33
N GLU A 102 2.89 -6.30 6.98
CA GLU A 102 3.61 -6.86 8.13
C GLU A 102 2.69 -7.09 9.34
N LEU A 103 1.73 -6.19 9.58
CA LEU A 103 0.69 -6.36 10.58
C LEU A 103 -0.19 -7.57 10.28
N ALA A 104 -0.55 -7.83 9.02
CA ALA A 104 -1.27 -9.05 8.66
C ALA A 104 -0.41 -10.31 8.89
N TYR A 105 0.89 -10.26 8.59
CA TYR A 105 1.81 -11.36 8.93
C TYR A 105 1.94 -11.58 10.45
N TYR A 106 1.93 -10.52 11.25
CA TYR A 106 2.02 -10.60 12.71
C TYR A 106 0.86 -11.41 13.32
N VAL A 107 -0.35 -11.26 12.79
CA VAL A 107 -1.54 -12.00 13.27
C VAL A 107 -1.52 -13.48 12.89
N ARG A 108 -0.70 -13.91 11.91
CA ARG A 108 -0.65 -15.33 11.47
C ARG A 108 -0.37 -16.32 12.59
N ARG A 109 0.25 -15.89 13.69
CA ARG A 109 0.53 -16.73 14.86
C ARG A 109 -0.76 -17.17 15.59
N TRP A 110 -1.87 -16.49 15.33
CA TRP A 110 -3.17 -16.59 16.02
C TRP A 110 -4.32 -16.83 15.03
N ASN A 111 -4.17 -16.41 13.77
CA ASN A 111 -5.16 -16.56 12.71
C ASN A 111 -4.49 -17.02 11.39
N PRO A 112 -4.67 -18.28 10.96
CA PRO A 112 -4.05 -18.78 9.73
C PRO A 112 -4.57 -18.09 8.46
N GLU A 113 -5.82 -17.59 8.45
CA GLU A 113 -6.42 -16.86 7.33
C GLU A 113 -5.73 -15.51 7.07
N ALA A 114 -4.99 -15.00 8.06
CA ALA A 114 -4.20 -13.79 7.92
C ALA A 114 -3.16 -13.88 6.78
N ALA A 115 -2.76 -15.09 6.38
CA ALA A 115 -1.89 -15.28 5.22
C ALA A 115 -2.57 -14.87 3.89
N ALA A 116 -3.84 -15.21 3.72
CA ALA A 116 -4.61 -14.83 2.53
C ALA A 116 -4.85 -13.31 2.50
N VAL A 117 -5.19 -12.73 3.65
CA VAL A 117 -5.32 -11.28 3.79
C VAL A 117 -4.01 -10.57 3.47
N ALA A 118 -2.88 -11.06 3.99
CA ALA A 118 -1.56 -10.48 3.70
C ALA A 118 -1.23 -10.50 2.19
N GLU A 119 -1.62 -11.55 1.46
CA GLU A 119 -1.41 -11.60 0.02
C GLU A 119 -2.32 -10.62 -0.74
N GLN A 120 -3.59 -10.50 -0.34
CA GLN A 120 -4.48 -9.50 -0.90
C GLN A 120 -3.94 -8.08 -0.69
N LEU A 121 -3.42 -7.78 0.51
CA LEU A 121 -2.75 -6.52 0.81
C LEU A 121 -1.52 -6.28 -0.07
N ARG A 122 -0.74 -7.32 -0.43
CA ARG A 122 0.39 -7.18 -1.36
C ARG A 122 -0.06 -6.80 -2.77
N LEU A 123 -1.18 -7.37 -3.23
CA LEU A 123 -1.77 -7.04 -4.52
C LEU A 123 -2.25 -5.58 -4.55
N ASP A 124 -2.94 -5.14 -3.50
CA ASP A 124 -3.39 -3.74 -3.39
C ASP A 124 -2.22 -2.75 -3.28
N ALA A 125 -1.17 -3.10 -2.53
CA ALA A 125 0.02 -2.27 -2.41
C ALA A 125 0.73 -2.04 -3.76
N LYS A 126 0.57 -2.97 -4.72
CA LYS A 126 1.08 -2.83 -6.10
C LYS A 126 0.38 -1.69 -6.84
N GLU A 127 -0.90 -1.44 -6.57
CA GLU A 127 -1.62 -0.30 -7.16
C GLU A 127 -1.02 1.03 -6.72
N ILE A 128 -0.75 1.20 -5.42
CA ILE A 128 -0.11 2.40 -4.87
C ILE A 128 1.29 2.60 -5.50
N LYS A 129 2.08 1.52 -5.57
CA LYS A 129 3.42 1.55 -6.21
C LYS A 129 3.34 1.95 -7.69
N THR A 130 2.36 1.41 -8.41
CA THR A 130 2.16 1.68 -9.82
C THR A 130 1.75 3.14 -10.05
N ALA A 131 0.84 3.67 -9.22
CA ALA A 131 0.45 5.08 -9.24
C ALA A 131 1.65 6.01 -9.03
N LEU A 132 2.47 5.77 -8.01
CA LEU A 132 3.70 6.54 -7.75
C LEU A 132 4.67 6.50 -8.94
N THR A 133 4.82 5.33 -9.57
CA THR A 133 5.74 5.16 -10.70
C THR A 133 5.25 5.92 -11.94
N LYS A 134 3.93 5.88 -12.20
CA LYS A 134 3.31 6.66 -13.29
C LYS A 134 3.42 8.16 -13.03
N LEU A 135 3.15 8.61 -11.81
CA LEU A 135 3.23 10.02 -11.45
C LEU A 135 4.64 10.57 -11.54
N ALA A 136 5.66 9.82 -11.09
CA ALA A 136 7.05 10.20 -11.27
C ALA A 136 7.44 10.34 -12.76
N ARG A 137 6.83 9.55 -13.65
CA ARG A 137 7.04 9.68 -15.10
C ARG A 137 6.37 10.94 -15.66
N GLU A 138 5.15 11.24 -15.23
CA GLU A 138 4.40 12.41 -15.70
C GLU A 138 4.92 13.72 -15.11
N GLU A 139 5.51 13.70 -13.92
CA GLU A 139 6.25 14.82 -13.34
C GLU A 139 7.42 15.24 -14.25
N ARG A 140 8.23 14.29 -14.73
CA ARG A 140 9.31 14.57 -15.69
C ARG A 140 8.82 15.14 -17.02
N ARG A 141 7.54 14.94 -17.35
CA ARG A 141 6.89 15.45 -18.57
C ARG A 141 6.17 16.79 -18.33
N GLY A 142 6.19 17.33 -17.11
CA GLY A 142 5.45 18.53 -16.74
C GLY A 142 3.93 18.35 -16.68
N LYS A 143 3.43 17.10 -16.65
CA LYS A 143 1.99 16.78 -16.68
C LYS A 143 1.45 16.28 -15.33
N LEU A 144 2.17 16.54 -14.24
CA LEU A 144 1.83 16.02 -12.92
C LEU A 144 0.42 16.43 -12.49
N ALA A 145 0.09 17.72 -12.56
CA ALA A 145 -1.21 18.24 -12.13
C ALA A 145 -2.39 17.59 -12.88
N THR A 146 -2.22 17.28 -14.16
CA THR A 146 -3.25 16.65 -14.99
C THR A 146 -3.47 15.18 -14.63
N TRP A 147 -2.40 14.44 -14.35
CA TRP A 147 -2.48 12.99 -14.11
C TRP A 147 -2.58 12.61 -12.63
N PHE A 148 -2.29 13.55 -11.73
CA PHE A 148 -2.34 13.32 -10.29
C PHE A 148 -3.70 12.80 -9.83
N PRO A 149 -4.85 13.48 -10.12
CA PRO A 149 -6.15 13.04 -9.60
C PRO A 149 -6.46 11.60 -9.98
N ILE A 150 -6.23 11.24 -11.24
CA ILE A 150 -6.52 9.91 -11.79
C ILE A 150 -5.76 8.81 -11.03
N HIS A 151 -4.46 9.01 -10.78
CA HIS A 151 -3.64 8.00 -10.11
C HIS A 151 -3.75 8.05 -8.59
N ALA A 152 -3.91 9.23 -8.02
CA ALA A 152 -4.03 9.45 -6.58
C ALA A 152 -5.33 8.86 -6.05
N THR A 153 -6.46 9.07 -6.72
CA THR A 153 -7.76 8.54 -6.29
C THR A 153 -7.75 7.01 -6.21
N ARG A 154 -7.28 6.34 -7.26
CA ARG A 154 -7.17 4.87 -7.29
C ARG A 154 -6.22 4.34 -6.20
N ALA A 155 -5.06 4.98 -6.00
CA ALA A 155 -4.11 4.59 -4.96
C ALA A 155 -4.68 4.79 -3.55
N THR A 156 -5.42 5.88 -3.35
CA THR A 156 -6.06 6.22 -2.08
C THR A 156 -7.16 5.22 -1.74
N ALA A 157 -8.00 4.86 -2.72
CA ALA A 157 -9.01 3.82 -2.56
C ALA A 157 -8.38 2.45 -2.20
N ALA A 158 -7.30 2.06 -2.88
CA ALA A 158 -6.57 0.84 -2.55
C ALA A 158 -6.03 0.87 -1.12
N TYR A 159 -5.39 1.97 -0.70
CA TYR A 159 -4.88 2.15 0.66
C TYR A 159 -5.99 2.10 1.72
N TYR A 160 -7.13 2.74 1.44
CA TYR A 160 -8.30 2.71 2.32
C TYR A 160 -8.82 1.28 2.51
N LEU A 161 -9.00 0.52 1.42
CA LEU A 161 -9.44 -0.87 1.49
C LEU A 161 -8.43 -1.77 2.22
N MET A 162 -7.12 -1.54 2.02
CA MET A 162 -6.09 -2.24 2.79
C MET A 162 -6.27 -2.02 4.29
N THR A 163 -6.49 -0.77 4.70
CA THR A 163 -6.71 -0.37 6.09
C THR A 163 -7.94 -1.07 6.68
N GLN A 164 -9.07 -1.05 5.96
CA GLN A 164 -10.30 -1.72 6.39
C GLN A 164 -10.11 -3.23 6.56
N ARG A 165 -9.39 -3.89 5.65
CA ARG A 165 -9.09 -5.33 5.77
C ARG A 165 -8.22 -5.66 6.97
N VAL A 166 -7.23 -4.82 7.29
CA VAL A 166 -6.44 -5.01 8.51
C VAL A 166 -7.32 -4.81 9.74
N PHE A 167 -8.16 -3.77 9.78
CA PHE A 167 -9.07 -3.59 10.92
C PHE A 167 -9.99 -4.79 11.13
N ALA A 168 -10.61 -5.31 10.07
CA ALA A 168 -11.46 -6.49 10.15
C ALA A 168 -10.68 -7.74 10.62
N LEU A 169 -9.43 -7.92 10.15
CA LEU A 169 -8.58 -9.01 10.60
C LEU A 169 -8.29 -8.94 12.11
N TYR A 170 -8.03 -7.75 12.65
CA TYR A 170 -7.76 -7.54 14.07
C TYR A 170 -9.02 -7.56 14.93
N GLU A 171 -10.17 -7.17 14.40
CA GLU A 171 -11.46 -7.30 15.07
C GLU A 171 -11.78 -8.76 15.42
N ILE A 172 -11.51 -9.68 14.49
CA ILE A 172 -11.73 -11.12 14.67
C ILE A 172 -10.64 -11.73 15.56
N SER A 173 -9.39 -11.26 15.44
CA SER A 173 -8.24 -11.95 16.06
C SER A 173 -7.86 -11.39 17.43
N ASN A 174 -7.93 -10.07 17.65
CA ASN A 174 -7.57 -9.42 18.92
C ASN A 174 -8.11 -7.97 19.01
N ALA A 175 -9.24 -7.79 19.69
CA ALA A 175 -9.87 -6.48 19.87
C ALA A 175 -9.00 -5.47 20.65
N GLY A 176 -8.12 -5.93 21.55
CA GLY A 176 -7.22 -5.05 22.31
C GLY A 176 -6.18 -4.35 21.42
N LEU A 177 -5.60 -5.09 20.47
CA LEU A 177 -4.65 -4.55 19.50
C LEU A 177 -5.33 -3.63 18.48
N LEU A 178 -6.60 -3.89 18.14
CA LEU A 178 -7.38 -3.04 17.23
C LEU A 178 -7.50 -1.60 17.74
N VAL A 179 -7.75 -1.40 19.05
CA VAL A 179 -7.88 -0.06 19.65
C VAL A 179 -6.59 0.74 19.46
N GLN A 180 -5.45 0.12 19.72
CA GLN A 180 -4.14 0.78 19.56
C GLN A 180 -3.87 1.11 18.09
N LEU A 181 -4.17 0.19 17.16
CA LEU A 181 -3.98 0.40 15.73
C LEU A 181 -4.83 1.58 15.20
N LYS A 182 -6.10 1.68 15.62
CA LYS A 182 -6.99 2.79 15.24
C LYS A 182 -6.54 4.15 15.79
N SER A 183 -5.75 4.17 16.86
CA SER A 183 -5.25 5.40 17.48
C SER A 183 -4.09 6.03 16.70
N VAL A 184 -3.30 5.22 15.98
CA VAL A 184 -2.10 5.67 15.26
C VAL A 184 -2.30 5.85 13.76
N MET A 185 -3.23 5.10 13.16
CA MET A 185 -3.67 5.25 11.77
C MET A 185 -4.72 6.31 11.64
#